data_AF-Q11J40-F1
#
_entry.id   AF-Q11J40-F1
#
_cell.length_a   1.000
_cell.length_b   1.000
_cell.length_c   1.000
_cell.angle_alpha   90.00
_cell.angle_beta   90.00
_cell.angle_gamma   90.00
#
_symmetry.space_group_name_H-M   'P 1'
#
loop_
_entity.id
_entity.type
_entity.pdbx_description
1 polymer ?
#
loop_
_entity_poly.entity_id
_entity_poly.type
_entity_poly.pdbx_seq_one_letter_code
_entity_poly.pdbx_strand_id
1 'polypeptide(L)'
;MMATEAKHTPGPWNWKPRHHVINESAVLSPDPHSENGGFVVAHTYGPKHAANARLIATAPVLLESLKTARDAIASVAVETFGVADHGGLSDPYPIQAELLHNIDAAIAKAEGRSDA
;
A
#
# COMPACT_ATOMS: atom_id res chain seq x y z
N MET A 1 19.14 20.19 -2.52
CA MET A 1 19.31 18.76 -2.19
C MET A 1 18.25 18.03 -2.99
N MET A 2 18.61 17.23 -4.01
CA MET A 2 17.60 16.51 -4.80
C MET A 2 16.98 15.40 -3.94
N ALA A 3 15.66 15.33 -3.88
CA ALA A 3 14.96 14.26 -3.19
C ALA A 3 15.25 12.95 -3.95
N THR A 4 15.98 12.03 -3.33
CA THR A 4 16.13 10.68 -3.85
C THR A 4 14.76 10.01 -3.77
N GLU A 5 14.13 9.77 -4.92
CA GLU A 5 12.94 8.90 -5.00
C GLU A 5 13.25 7.59 -4.27
N ALA A 6 12.40 7.23 -3.31
CA ALA A 6 12.52 5.95 -2.64
C ALA A 6 12.39 4.85 -3.69
N LYS A 7 13.41 3.99 -3.81
CA LYS A 7 13.39 2.88 -4.78
C LYS A 7 12.30 1.88 -4.35
N HIS A 8 11.17 1.90 -5.06
CA HIS A 8 10.09 0.94 -4.88
C HIS A 8 10.58 -0.48 -5.22
N THR A 9 10.34 -1.45 -4.34
CA THR A 9 10.60 -2.86 -4.63
C THR A 9 9.28 -3.51 -5.05
N PRO A 10 9.00 -3.64 -6.36
CA PRO A 10 7.73 -4.20 -6.80
C PRO A 10 7.55 -5.64 -6.29
N GLY A 11 6.32 -5.97 -5.90
CA GLY A 11 5.92 -7.33 -5.52
C GLY A 11 5.82 -8.28 -6.73
N PRO A 12 5.33 -9.51 -6.54
CA PRO A 12 4.79 -10.07 -5.29
C PRO A 12 5.89 -10.43 -4.29
N TRP A 13 5.64 -10.20 -3.00
CA TRP A 13 6.55 -10.62 -1.94
C TRP A 13 6.05 -11.90 -1.27
N ASN A 14 6.99 -12.75 -0.87
CA ASN A 14 6.69 -14.02 -0.23
C ASN A 14 6.89 -13.89 1.29
N TRP A 15 5.88 -14.29 2.05
CA TRP A 15 6.02 -14.48 3.49
C TRP A 15 6.65 -15.84 3.78
N LYS A 16 7.66 -15.85 4.65
CA LYS A 16 8.26 -17.06 5.19
C LYS A 16 8.05 -17.11 6.71
N PRO A 17 7.42 -18.16 7.27
CA PRO A 17 7.16 -18.25 8.71
C PRO A 17 8.45 -18.32 9.54
N ARG A 18 9.49 -18.98 9.00
CA ARG A 18 10.82 -19.09 9.62
C ARG A 18 11.91 -18.92 8.56
N HIS A 19 12.67 -17.84 8.67
CA HIS A 19 13.83 -17.58 7.83
C HIS A 19 15.08 -18.28 8.40
N HIS A 20 15.82 -18.99 7.53
CA HIS A 20 16.93 -19.85 7.92
C HIS A 20 18.08 -19.15 8.67
N VAL A 21 18.30 -17.86 8.43
CA VAL A 21 19.37 -17.09 9.10
C VAL A 21 18.96 -16.57 10.48
N ILE A 22 17.69 -16.14 10.64
CA ILE A 22 17.26 -15.41 11.84
C ILE A 22 16.22 -16.16 12.68
N ASN A 23 15.79 -17.36 12.24
CA ASN A 23 14.77 -18.19 12.89
C ASN A 23 13.41 -17.51 13.17
N GLU A 24 13.16 -16.36 12.55
CA GLU A 24 11.95 -15.54 12.69
C GLU A 24 11.20 -15.41 11.36
N SER A 25 10.00 -14.83 11.37
CA SER A 25 9.27 -14.56 10.12
C SER A 25 9.92 -13.45 9.30
N ALA A 26 9.93 -13.62 7.98
CA ALA A 26 10.51 -12.66 7.04
C ALA A 26 9.62 -12.48 5.80
N VAL A 27 9.85 -11.37 5.12
CA VAL A 27 9.29 -11.07 3.80
C VAL A 27 10.44 -11.09 2.79
N LEU A 28 10.22 -11.80 1.70
CA LEU A 28 11.24 -12.08 0.68
C LEU A 28 10.76 -11.58 -0.67
N SER A 29 11.68 -11.10 -1.49
CA SER A 29 11.41 -10.79 -2.89
C SER A 29 11.05 -12.09 -3.64
N PRO A 30 10.38 -12.02 -4.80
CA PRO A 30 10.28 -13.18 -5.66
C PRO A 30 11.67 -13.51 -6.21
N ASP A 31 12.00 -14.79 -6.30
CA ASP A 31 13.16 -15.29 -7.02
C ASP A 31 12.75 -16.58 -7.74
N PRO A 32 12.75 -16.60 -9.10
CA PRO A 32 12.35 -17.78 -9.85
C PRO A 32 13.30 -18.96 -9.70
N HIS A 33 14.50 -18.75 -9.13
CA HIS A 33 15.52 -19.79 -8.92
C HIS A 33 15.58 -20.31 -7.48
N SER A 34 14.70 -19.82 -6.60
CA SER A 34 14.68 -20.22 -5.19
C SER A 34 13.26 -20.56 -4.74
N GLU A 35 13.03 -21.83 -4.37
CA GLU A 35 11.80 -22.27 -3.70
C GLU A 35 11.56 -21.54 -2.37
N ASN A 36 12.61 -20.95 -1.82
CA ASN A 36 12.61 -20.29 -0.53
C ASN A 36 12.37 -18.78 -0.62
N GLY A 37 12.19 -18.22 -1.83
CA GLY A 37 12.17 -16.78 -2.09
C GLY A 37 13.56 -16.18 -2.35
N GLY A 38 13.58 -14.92 -2.78
CA GLY A 38 14.80 -14.17 -3.12
C GLY A 38 15.40 -13.42 -1.93
N PHE A 39 15.80 -12.17 -2.17
CA PHE A 39 16.41 -11.32 -1.15
C PHE A 39 15.42 -10.97 -0.05
N VAL A 40 15.94 -10.77 1.17
CA VAL A 40 15.13 -10.28 2.27
C VAL A 40 14.68 -8.85 1.99
N VAL A 41 13.36 -8.65 1.98
CA VAL A 41 12.72 -7.33 1.89
C VAL A 41 12.49 -6.76 3.29
N ALA A 42 12.04 -7.59 4.24
CA ALA A 42 11.83 -7.17 5.61
C ALA A 42 12.02 -8.31 6.63
N HIS A 43 12.52 -7.92 7.80
CA HIS A 43 12.50 -8.74 9.01
C HIS A 43 11.52 -8.16 10.01
N THR A 44 10.72 -9.03 10.61
CA THR A 44 9.76 -8.65 11.65
C THR A 44 10.14 -9.33 12.94
N TYR A 45 10.04 -8.60 14.05
CA TYR A 45 10.43 -9.07 15.38
C TYR A 45 9.27 -8.98 16.38
N GLY A 46 9.42 -9.68 17.50
CA GLY A 46 8.47 -9.63 18.62
C GLY A 46 7.22 -10.49 18.39
N PRO A 47 6.29 -10.54 19.35
CA PRO A 47 5.24 -11.58 19.43
C PRO A 47 4.25 -11.58 18.27
N LYS A 48 4.20 -10.51 17.47
CA LYS A 48 3.31 -10.38 16.30
C LYS A 48 4.08 -10.48 14.97
N HIS A 49 5.34 -10.91 14.98
CA HIS A 49 6.22 -10.95 13.81
C HIS A 49 5.53 -11.63 12.60
N ALA A 50 4.91 -12.79 12.81
CA ALA A 50 4.28 -13.54 11.73
C ALA A 50 3.09 -12.80 11.11
N ALA A 51 2.26 -12.14 11.92
CA ALA A 51 1.12 -11.36 11.44
C ALA A 51 1.60 -10.13 10.66
N ASN A 52 2.62 -9.43 11.17
CA ASN A 52 3.21 -8.26 10.51
C ASN A 52 3.88 -8.65 9.19
N ALA A 53 4.61 -9.77 9.15
CA ALA A 53 5.27 -10.23 7.92
C ALA A 53 4.24 -10.62 6.85
N ARG A 54 3.13 -11.28 7.24
CA ARG A 54 2.01 -11.54 6.32
C ARG A 54 1.38 -10.24 5.81
N LEU A 55 1.15 -9.26 6.68
CA LEU A 55 0.58 -7.97 6.28
C LEU A 55 1.49 -7.26 5.26
N ILE A 56 2.80 -7.19 5.55
CA ILE A 56 3.79 -6.59 4.64
C ILE A 56 3.80 -7.36 3.31
N ALA A 57 3.86 -8.69 3.33
CA ALA A 57 3.88 -9.50 2.10
C ALA A 57 2.65 -9.27 1.20
N THR A 58 1.50 -8.97 1.78
CA THR A 58 0.25 -8.68 1.05
C THR A 58 0.16 -7.21 0.57
N ALA A 59 1.07 -6.33 0.98
CA ALA A 59 1.01 -4.90 0.63
C ALA A 59 0.92 -4.61 -0.89
N PRO A 60 1.61 -5.34 -1.78
CA PRO A 60 1.43 -5.16 -3.23
C PRO A 60 -0.02 -5.43 -3.68
N VAL A 61 -0.65 -6.48 -3.15
CA VAL A 61 -2.05 -6.82 -3.48
C VAL A 61 -3.00 -5.77 -2.92
N LEU A 62 -2.74 -5.24 -1.72
CA LEU A 62 -3.52 -4.14 -1.15
C LEU A 62 -3.41 -2.87 -2.01
N LEU A 63 -2.21 -2.54 -2.51
CA LEU A 63 -2.01 -1.39 -3.39
C LEU A 63 -2.78 -1.53 -4.71
N GLU A 64 -2.72 -2.68 -5.37
CA GLU A 64 -3.48 -2.94 -6.60
C GLU A 64 -4.99 -2.94 -6.36
N SER A 65 -5.43 -3.46 -5.21
CA SER A 65 -6.85 -3.40 -4.81
C SER A 65 -7.30 -1.95 -4.57
N LEU A 66 -6.44 -1.11 -3.98
CA LEU A 66 -6.71 0.31 -3.77
C LEU A 66 -6.77 1.08 -5.09
N LYS A 67 -5.87 0.79 -6.05
CA LYS A 67 -5.92 1.35 -7.42
C LYS A 67 -7.21 0.96 -8.13
N THR A 68 -7.63 -0.29 -8.01
CA THR A 68 -8.91 -0.76 -8.58
C THR A 68 -10.09 -0.04 -7.94
N ALA A 69 -10.09 0.14 -6.61
CA ALA A 69 -11.14 0.88 -5.90
C ALA A 69 -11.18 2.36 -6.31
N ARG A 70 -10.01 2.98 -6.50
CA ARG A 70 -9.86 4.35 -7.02
C ARG A 70 -10.53 4.50 -8.37
N ASP A 71 -10.25 3.59 -9.30
CA ASP A 71 -10.84 3.62 -10.65
C ASP A 71 -12.35 3.38 -10.62
N ALA A 72 -12.83 2.46 -9.78
CA ALA A 72 -14.25 2.24 -9.58
C ALA A 72 -14.95 3.51 -9.05
N ILE A 73 -14.39 4.17 -8.04
CA ILE A 73 -14.93 5.43 -7.50
C ILE A 73 -14.93 6.53 -8.55
N ALA A 74 -13.84 6.67 -9.33
CA ALA A 74 -13.74 7.67 -10.40
C ALA A 74 -14.74 7.45 -11.54
N SER A 75 -15.19 6.21 -11.76
CA SER A 75 -16.14 5.85 -12.82
C SER A 75 -17.60 6.16 -12.49
N VAL A 76 -17.92 6.35 -11.21
CA VAL A 76 -19.29 6.64 -10.75
C VAL A 76 -19.56 8.14 -10.92
N ALA A 77 -20.79 8.51 -11.34
CA ALA A 77 -21.15 9.91 -11.54
C ALA A 77 -21.11 10.68 -10.21
N VAL A 78 -20.55 11.90 -10.22
CA VAL A 78 -20.34 12.75 -9.03
C VAL A 78 -21.63 12.92 -8.23
N GLU A 79 -22.78 13.05 -8.90
CA GLU A 79 -24.07 13.29 -8.24
C GLU A 79 -24.51 12.11 -7.36
N THR A 80 -23.94 10.92 -7.57
CA THR A 80 -24.26 9.68 -6.82
C THR A 80 -23.73 9.71 -5.39
N PHE A 81 -22.61 10.42 -5.14
CA PHE A 81 -21.93 10.40 -3.84
C PHE A 81 -22.49 11.42 -2.84
N GLY A 82 -23.26 12.40 -3.32
CA GLY A 82 -23.65 13.55 -2.51
C GLY A 82 -22.47 14.47 -2.19
N VAL A 83 -22.70 15.37 -1.24
CA VAL A 83 -21.72 16.38 -0.81
C VAL A 83 -21.39 16.22 0.66
N ALA A 84 -20.15 16.52 1.04
CA ALA A 84 -19.71 16.49 2.42
C ALA A 84 -20.15 17.77 3.12
N ASP A 85 -20.85 17.64 4.26
CA ASP A 85 -21.09 18.77 5.15
C ASP A 85 -19.96 18.84 6.18
N HIS A 86 -19.07 19.81 5.99
CA HIS A 86 -17.97 20.08 6.92
C HIS A 86 -18.34 21.10 8.00
N GLY A 87 -19.63 21.23 8.34
CA GLY A 87 -20.07 21.99 9.51
C GLY A 87 -19.88 23.50 9.40
N GLY A 88 -20.12 24.08 8.21
CA GLY A 88 -20.17 25.53 8.01
C GLY A 88 -19.22 26.12 6.96
N LEU A 89 -18.53 25.29 6.16
CA LEU A 89 -17.87 25.78 4.94
C LEU A 89 -18.92 26.12 3.88
N SER A 90 -18.79 27.29 3.25
CA SER A 90 -19.78 27.81 2.30
C SER A 90 -19.82 27.09 0.95
N ASP A 91 -18.91 26.14 0.73
CA ASP A 91 -18.76 25.45 -0.55
C ASP A 91 -18.78 23.93 -0.30
N PRO A 92 -19.93 23.26 -0.52
CA PRO A 92 -20.03 21.82 -0.34
C PRO A 92 -19.07 21.11 -1.31
N TYR A 93 -18.11 20.38 -0.77
CA TYR A 93 -17.16 19.61 -1.59
C TYR A 93 -17.79 18.26 -1.97
N PRO A 94 -17.74 17.83 -3.24
CA PRO A 94 -18.24 16.51 -3.61
C PRO A 94 -17.50 15.41 -2.86
N ILE A 95 -18.22 14.50 -2.20
CA ILE A 95 -17.63 13.38 -1.43
C ILE A 95 -16.67 12.57 -2.30
N GLN A 96 -17.00 12.42 -3.59
CA GLN A 96 -16.13 11.75 -4.54
C GLN A 96 -14.74 12.39 -4.66
N ALA A 97 -14.67 13.71 -4.71
CA ALA A 97 -13.41 14.43 -4.85
C ALA A 97 -12.53 14.28 -3.60
N GLU A 98 -13.14 14.31 -2.41
CA GLU A 98 -12.43 14.05 -1.14
C GLU A 98 -11.91 12.60 -1.08
N LEU A 99 -12.74 11.62 -1.46
CA LEU A 99 -12.34 10.20 -1.50
C LEU A 99 -11.18 9.97 -2.47
N LEU A 100 -11.28 10.50 -3.69
CA LEU A 100 -10.22 10.38 -4.68
C LEU A 100 -8.93 11.06 -4.23
N HIS A 101 -9.02 12.24 -3.61
CA HIS A 101 -7.85 12.92 -3.04
C HIS A 101 -7.14 12.05 -1.99
N ASN A 102 -7.89 11.50 -1.03
CA ASN A 102 -7.33 10.67 0.03
C ASN A 102 -6.71 9.36 -0.50
N ILE A 103 -7.36 8.74 -1.51
CA ILE A 103 -6.85 7.52 -2.13
C ILE A 103 -5.59 7.81 -2.96
N ASP A 104 -5.58 8.88 -3.75
CA ASP A 104 -4.44 9.28 -4.56
C ASP A 104 -3.22 9.60 -3.68
N ALA A 105 -3.42 10.25 -2.53
CA ALA A 105 -2.37 10.48 -1.53
C ALA A 105 -1.84 9.17 -0.91
N ALA A 106 -2.73 8.23 -0.57
CA ALA A 106 -2.32 6.92 -0.05
C ALA A 106 -1.52 6.10 -1.07
N ILE A 107 -1.92 6.12 -2.35
CA ILE A 107 -1.19 5.48 -3.45
C ILE A 107 0.18 6.13 -3.62
N ALA A 108 0.25 7.47 -3.66
CA ALA A 108 1.51 8.19 -3.79
C ALA A 108 2.50 7.80 -2.68
N LYS A 109 2.03 7.76 -1.43
CA LYS A 109 2.82 7.34 -0.28
C LYS A 109 3.29 5.89 -0.39
N ALA A 110 2.45 4.97 -0.84
CA ALA A 110 2.81 3.56 -1.04
C ALA A 110 3.85 3.36 -2.15
N GLU A 111 3.83 4.23 -3.17
CA GLU A 111 4.79 4.24 -4.28
C GLU A 111 6.07 5.02 -3.94
N GLY A 112 6.17 5.61 -2.76
CA GLY A 112 7.33 6.41 -2.33
C GLY A 112 7.41 7.78 -3.00
N ARG A 113 6.31 8.26 -3.57
CA ARG A 113 6.16 9.63 -4.07
C ARG A 113 5.86 10.54 -2.86
N SER A 114 6.64 11.60 -2.67
CA SER A 114 6.34 12.61 -1.66
C SER A 114 5.07 13.36 -2.02
N ASP A 115 4.23 13.67 -1.03
CA ASP A 115 3.15 14.65 -1.19
C ASP A 115 3.78 15.96 -1.72
N ALA A 116 3.31 16.45 -2.87
CA ALA A 116 3.73 17.73 -3.43
C ALA A 116 3.11 18.90 -2.67
#